data_AF-A0A2H0BIK5-F1
#
_entry.id   AF-A0A2H0BIK5-F1
#
_cell.length_a   1.000
_cell.length_b   1.000
_cell.length_c   1.000
_cell.angle_alpha   90.00
_cell.angle_beta   90.00
_cell.angle_gamma   90.00
#
_symmetry.space_group_name_H-M   'P 1'
#
loop_
_entity.id
_entity.type
_entity.pdbx_description
1 polymer ?
#
loop_
_entity_poly.entity_id
_entity_poly.type
_entity_poly.pdbx_seq_one_letter_code
_entity_poly.pdbx_strand_id
1 'polypeptide(L)' 'MLETLQFIKEELVKFQNETKHLYNLEATPAESTSYRFALLDKKYCPGIALAGSKETPYLTNSTQLPVDLTS' A
#
# COMPACT_ATOMS: atom_id res chain seq x y z
N MET A 1 -6.30 -9.55 2.26
CA MET A 1 -4.99 -9.30 1.61
C MET A 1 -4.53 -10.45 0.73
N LEU A 2 -4.59 -11.72 1.16
CA LEU A 2 -4.06 -12.87 0.40
C LEU A 2 -4.61 -12.97 -1.03
N GLU A 3 -5.93 -12.82 -1.20
CA GLU A 3 -6.58 -12.85 -2.52
C GLU A 3 -6.04 -11.75 -3.46
N THR A 4 -5.88 -10.54 -2.96
CA THR A 4 -5.33 -9.41 -3.73
C THR A 4 -3.88 -9.65 -4.14
N LEU A 5 -3.03 -10.16 -3.24
CA LEU A 5 -1.64 -10.46 -3.57
C LEU A 5 -1.53 -11.62 -4.56
N GLN A 6 -2.39 -12.63 -4.43
CA GLN A 6 -2.48 -13.74 -5.37
C GLN A 6 -2.88 -13.24 -6.76
N PHE A 7 -3.90 -12.39 -6.84
CA PHE A 7 -4.32 -11.75 -8.08
C PHE A 7 -3.17 -10.94 -8.72
N ILE A 8 -2.50 -10.08 -7.95
CA ILE A 8 -1.37 -9.28 -8.47
C ILE A 8 -0.25 -10.20 -8.98
N LYS A 9 0.08 -11.27 -8.26
CA LYS A 9 1.09 -12.24 -8.68
C LYS A 9 0.73 -12.91 -10.01
N GLU A 10 -0.53 -13.30 -10.20
CA GLU A 10 -1.01 -13.88 -11.45
C GLU A 10 -0.89 -12.90 -12.63
N GLU A 11 -1.22 -11.63 -12.43
CA GLU A 11 -1.04 -10.58 -13.45
C GLU A 11 0.44 -10.32 -13.76
N LEU A 12 1.31 -10.28 -12.74
CA LEU A 12 2.75 -10.13 -12.97
C LEU A 12 3.30 -11.26 -13.83
N VAL A 13 2.88 -12.51 -13.60
CA VAL A 13 3.30 -13.66 -14.42
C VAL A 13 2.90 -13.48 -15.88
N LYS A 14 1.69 -12.96 -16.16
CA LYS A 14 1.26 -12.64 -17.53
C LYS A 14 2.17 -11.60 -18.17
N PHE A 15 2.44 -10.49 -17.48
CA PHE A 15 3.34 -9.44 -17.99
C PHE A 15 4.77 -9.93 -18.23
N GLN A 16 5.29 -10.80 -17.36
CA GLN A 16 6.61 -11.41 -17.58
C GLN A 16 6.63 -12.25 -18.87
N ASN A 17 5.58 -13.04 -19.11
CA ASN A 17 5.48 -13.87 -20.31
C ASN A 17 5.38 -13.04 -21.59
N GLU A 18 4.63 -11.94 -21.55
CA GLU A 18 4.43 -11.02 -22.67
C GLU A 18 5.66 -10.17 -22.98
N THR A 19 6.23 -9.52 -21.95
CA THR A 19 7.28 -8.50 -22.12
C THR A 19 8.69 -9.07 -22.04
N LYS A 20 8.85 -10.30 -21.51
CA LYS A 20 10.14 -10.92 -21.19
C LYS A 20 10.98 -10.16 -20.16
N HIS A 21 10.39 -9.19 -19.46
CA HIS A 21 11.00 -8.55 -18.30
C HIS A 21 10.65 -9.32 -17.03
N LEU A 22 11.52 -9.22 -16.03
CA LEU A 22 11.27 -9.76 -14.69
C LEU A 22 10.56 -8.70 -13.84
N TYR A 23 9.50 -9.09 -13.14
CA TYR A 23 8.77 -8.22 -12.22
C TYR A 23 8.68 -8.89 -10.84
N ASN A 24 8.99 -8.14 -9.79
CA ASN A 24 8.79 -8.55 -8.40
C ASN A 24 7.59 -7.83 -7.78
N LEU A 25 7.00 -8.46 -6.76
CA LEU A 25 6.01 -7.83 -5.89
C LEU A 25 6.69 -7.42 -4.60
N GLU A 26 6.90 -6.11 -4.42
CA GLU A 26 7.72 -5.56 -3.33
C GLU A 26 6.87 -4.94 -2.23
N ALA A 27 7.17 -5.29 -0.97
CA ALA A 27 6.70 -4.54 0.18
C ALA A 27 7.53 -3.25 0.32
N THR A 28 7.19 -2.25 -0.49
CA THR A 28 7.95 -1.00 -0.60
C THR A 28 8.01 -0.28 0.76
N PRO A 29 9.14 0.28 1.21
CA PRO A 29 9.25 0.97 2.50
C PRO A 29 8.29 2.17 2.68
N ALA A 30 7.86 2.79 1.56
CA ALA A 30 6.73 3.73 1.44
C ALA A 30 6.70 4.91 2.43
N GLU A 31 7.83 5.34 3.00
CA GLU A 31 7.87 6.37 4.06
C GLU A 31 7.26 7.69 3.60
N SER A 32 7.71 8.24 2.47
CA SER A 32 7.15 9.49 1.93
C SER A 32 5.82 9.29 1.19
N THR A 33 5.65 8.12 0.55
CA THR A 33 4.46 7.82 -0.26
C THR A 33 3.22 7.62 0.62
N SER A 34 3.35 6.92 1.75
CA SER A 34 2.27 6.69 2.70
C SER A 34 1.69 8.00 3.24
N TYR A 35 2.55 8.94 3.62
CA TYR A 35 2.15 10.27 4.06
C TYR A 35 1.45 11.04 2.94
N ARG A 36 2.04 11.07 1.74
CA ARG A 36 1.47 11.79 0.59
C ARG A 36 0.10 11.25 0.21
N PHE A 37 -0.09 9.94 0.17
CA PHE A 37 -1.38 9.33 -0.16
C PHE A 37 -2.42 9.59 0.94
N ALA A 38 -2.05 9.50 2.22
CA ALA A 38 -2.96 9.84 3.32
C ALA A 38 -3.48 11.29 3.23
N LEU A 39 -2.64 12.25 2.82
CA LEU A 39 -3.09 13.63 2.59
C LEU A 39 -4.07 13.76 1.42
N LEU A 40 -3.86 13.02 0.32
CA LEU A 40 -4.76 13.03 -0.83
C LEU A 40 -6.10 12.37 -0.48
N ASP A 41 -6.06 11.24 0.21
CA ASP A 41 -7.26 10.53 0.64
C ASP A 41 -8.09 11.38 1.59
N LYS A 42 -7.47 12.08 2.54
CA LYS A 42 -8.17 13.04 3.40
C LYS A 42 -8.86 14.15 2.60
N LYS A 43 -8.29 14.55 1.47
CA LYS A 43 -8.85 15.61 0.60
C LYS A 43 -10.01 15.11 -0.26
N TYR A 44 -9.92 13.89 -0.79
CA TYR A 44 -10.87 13.40 -1.80
C TYR A 44 -11.87 12.35 -1.28
N CYS A 45 -11.61 11.75 -0.13
CA CYS A 45 -12.42 10.70 0.50
C CYS A 45 -12.84 11.13 1.91
N PRO A 46 -13.88 11.98 2.05
CA PRO A 46 -14.38 12.39 3.36
C PRO A 46 -14.74 11.19 4.24
N GLY A 47 -14.19 11.13 5.45
CA GLY A 47 -14.46 10.05 6.42
C GLY A 47 -13.56 8.81 6.29
N ILE A 48 -12.53 8.84 5.44
CA ILE A 48 -11.54 7.76 5.38
C ILE A 48 -10.82 7.58 6.73
N ALA A 49 -10.59 6.32 7.11
CA ALA A 49 -9.75 5.98 8.25
C ALA A 49 -8.27 5.99 7.84
N LEU A 50 -7.45 6.72 8.59
CA LEU A 50 -6.00 6.84 8.40
C LEU A 50 -5.30 6.60 9.74
N ALA A 51 -4.07 6.10 9.71
CA ALA A 51 -3.24 5.97 10.90
C ALA A 51 -2.55 7.31 11.25
N GLY A 52 -2.12 7.44 12.50
CA GLY A 52 -1.44 8.64 13.00
C GLY A 52 -2.41 9.73 13.48
N SER A 53 -1.90 10.97 13.56
CA SER A 53 -2.69 12.13 14.01
C SER A 53 -3.36 12.86 12.83
N LYS A 54 -4.19 13.85 13.13
CA LYS A 54 -4.82 14.69 12.09
C LYS A 54 -3.79 15.51 11.32
N GLU A 55 -2.68 15.86 11.97
CA GLU A 55 -1.59 16.69 11.47
C GLU A 55 -0.57 15.83 10.69
N THR A 56 -0.31 14.60 11.15
CA THR A 56 0.64 13.67 10.54
C THR A 56 -0.02 12.32 10.22
N PRO A 57 -0.98 12.27 9.27
CA PRO A 57 -1.63 11.03 8.89
C PRO A 57 -0.75 10.20 7.95
N TYR A 58 -0.83 8.88 8.03
CA TYR A 58 -0.12 7.97 7.13
C TYR A 58 -0.94 6.70 6.87
N LEU A 59 -0.57 5.98 5.80
CA LEU A 59 -1.05 4.62 5.53
C LEU A 59 -0.08 3.61 6.12
N THR A 60 -0.59 2.54 6.74
CA THR A 60 0.25 1.42 7.21
C THR A 60 0.99 0.79 6.04
N ASN A 61 2.26 0.47 6.24
CA ASN A 61 3.09 0.03 5.14
C ASN A 61 2.74 -1.40 4.68
N SER A 62 2.49 -1.56 3.39
CA SER A 62 2.33 -2.85 2.72
C SER A 62 1.29 -3.74 3.43
N THR A 63 1.71 -4.87 4.00
CA THR A 63 0.84 -5.79 4.76
C THR A 63 1.14 -5.81 6.25
N GLN A 64 1.86 -4.80 6.74
CA GLN A 64 2.19 -4.70 8.15
C GLN A 64 0.93 -4.44 8.98
N LEU A 65 0.97 -4.83 10.24
CA LEU A 65 -0.05 -4.45 11.20
C LEU A 65 0.07 -2.96 11.52
N PRO A 66 -1.04 -2.28 11.88
CA PRO A 66 -0.99 -0.91 12.41
C PRO A 66 -0.01 -0.81 13.59
N VAL A 67 0.78 0.27 13.62
CA VAL A 67 1.83 0.46 14.63
C VAL A 67 1.26 0.53 16.06
N ASP A 68 0.05 1.06 16.19
CA ASP A 68 -0.69 1.21 17.43
C ASP A 68 -1.31 -0.10 17.95
N LEU A 69 -1.36 -1.17 17.15
CA LEU A 69 -1.98 -2.44 17.55
C LEU A 69 -1.12 -3.24 18.55
N THR A 70 0.19 -3.01 18.61
CA THR A 70 1.14 -3.76 19.45
C THR A 70 1.66 -2.96 20.65
N SER A 71 1.04 -1.80 20.96
CA SER A 71 1.46 -0.91 22.07
C SER A 71 0.82 -1.29 23.40
#